data_AF-A0A8C4S4R8-F1
#
_entry.id   AF-A0A8C4S4R8-F1
#
_cell.length_a   1.000
_cell.length_b   1.000
_cell.length_c   1.000
_cell.angle_alpha   90.00
_cell.angle_beta   90.00
_cell.angle_gamma   90.00
#
_symmetry.space_group_name_H-M   'P 1'
#
loop_
_entity.id
_entity.type
_entity.pdbx_description
1 polymer ?
#
loop_
_entity_poly.entity_id
_entity_poly.type
_entity_poly.pdbx_seq_one_letter_code
_entity_poly.pdbx_strand_id
1 'polypeptide(L)' 'MDYDFKVKLTSERERVEDLFEYEGCKVGRGTYGHVYKAKRKDG' A
#
# COMPACT_ATOMS: atom_id res chain seq x y z
N MET A 1 -5.41 -22.97 -6.25
CA MET A 1 -5.19 -22.30 -4.95
C MET A 1 -6.40 -22.62 -4.09
N ASP A 2 -6.18 -22.99 -2.83
CA ASP A 2 -7.28 -23.24 -1.90
C ASP A 2 -8.11 -21.96 -1.69
N TYR A 3 -9.44 -22.09 -1.72
CA TYR A 3 -10.34 -20.93 -1.71
C TYR A 3 -10.36 -20.25 -0.35
N ASP A 4 -10.50 -21.03 0.72
CA ASP A 4 -10.58 -20.50 2.08
C ASP A 4 -9.28 -19.84 2.48
N PHE A 5 -8.15 -20.46 2.13
CA PHE A 5 -6.82 -19.89 2.31
C PHE A 5 -6.65 -18.57 1.55
N LYS A 6 -7.14 -18.49 0.30
CA LYS A 6 -7.10 -17.26 -0.49
C LYS A 6 -7.94 -16.15 0.15
N VAL A 7 -9.13 -16.46 0.64
CA VAL A 7 -10.03 -15.48 1.30
C VAL A 7 -9.39 -14.98 2.59
N LYS A 8 -8.86 -15.88 3.43
CA LYS A 8 -8.17 -15.51 4.67
C LYS A 8 -7.01 -14.54 4.41
N LEU A 9 -6.11 -14.89 3.48
CA LEU A 9 -5.00 -14.01 3.11
C LEU A 9 -5.45 -12.67 2.50
N THR A 10 -6.59 -12.64 1.82
CA THR A 10 -7.12 -11.38 1.27
C THR A 10 -7.69 -10.49 2.36
N SER A 11 -8.27 -11.09 3.42
CA SER A 11 -8.82 -10.37 4.57
C SER A 11 -7.75 -9.83 5.51
N GLU A 12 -6.65 -10.55 5.70
CA GLU A 12 -5.59 -10.19 6.65
C GLU A 12 -4.49 -9.32 6.03
N ARG A 13 -4.46 -9.18 4.69
CA ARG A 13 -3.44 -8.39 4.00
C ARG A 13 -3.65 -6.90 4.24
N GLU A 14 -2.70 -6.30 4.94
CA GLU A 14 -2.56 -4.85 5.02
C GLU A 14 -2.27 -4.27 3.63
N ARG A 15 -3.02 -3.24 3.23
CA ARG A 15 -2.86 -2.56 1.94
C ARG A 15 -2.25 -1.19 2.14
N VAL A 16 -1.42 -0.76 1.19
CA VAL A 16 -0.66 0.49 1.29
C VAL A 16 -1.60 1.70 1.34
N GLU A 17 -2.68 1.65 0.57
CA GLU A 17 -3.72 2.67 0.51
C GLU A 17 -4.55 2.78 1.81
N ASP A 18 -4.63 1.71 2.59
CA ASP A 18 -5.35 1.71 3.86
C ASP A 18 -4.48 2.28 5.00
N LEU A 19 -3.16 2.04 4.94
CA LEU A 19 -2.23 2.43 6.00
C LEU A 19 -1.60 3.82 5.82
N PHE A 20 -1.43 4.28 4.58
CA PHE A 20 -0.66 5.48 4.27
C PHE A 20 -1.43 6.47 3.40
N GLU A 21 -1.32 7.75 3.75
CA GLU A 21 -1.69 8.85 2.86
C GLU A 21 -0.46 9.27 2.05
N TYR A 22 -0.56 9.16 0.72
CA TYR A 22 0.54 9.44 -0.20
C TYR A 22 0.06 10.08 -1.52
N GLU A 23 -1.24 10.33 -1.67
CA GLU A 23 -1.77 10.94 -2.88
C GLU A 23 -1.26 12.38 -3.01
N GLY A 24 -0.86 12.78 -4.22
CA GLY A 24 -0.23 14.08 -4.49
C GLY A 24 1.17 14.29 -3.88
N CYS A 25 1.68 13.35 -3.06
CA CYS A 25 2.93 13.50 -2.31
C CYS A 25 4.16 12.88 -3.00
N LYS A 26 4.17 12.82 -4.34
CA LYS A 26 5.29 12.27 -5.11
C LYS A 26 6.50 13.20 -5.02
N VAL A 27 7.66 12.64 -4.68
CA VAL A 27 8.92 13.39 -4.56
C VAL A 27 10.00 12.92 -5.54
N GLY A 28 9.82 11.77 -6.18
CA GLY A 28 10.79 11.23 -7.14
C GLY A 28 10.17 10.36 -8.22
N ARG A 29 10.78 10.40 -9.41
CA ARG A 29 10.46 9.53 -10.55
C ARG A 29 11.76 9.13 -11.24
N GLY A 30 11.92 7.84 -11.53
CA GLY A 30 13.07 7.33 -12.28
C GLY A 30 12.75 5.96 -12.90
N THR A 31 13.79 5.31 -13.41
CA THR A 31 13.68 3.95 -14.00
C THR A 31 13.16 2.93 -12.99
N TYR A 32 13.44 3.11 -11.70
CA TYR A 32 12.97 2.24 -10.62
C TYR A 32 11.52 2.47 -10.19
N GLY A 33 10.85 3.52 -10.69
CA GLY A 33 9.46 3.83 -10.38
C GLY A 33 9.27 5.19 -9.72
N HIS A 34 8.44 5.22 -8.66
CA HIS A 34 7.99 6.44 -7.99
C HIS A 34 8.28 6.39 -6.49
N VAL A 35 8.75 7.51 -5.95
CA VAL A 35 8.96 7.67 -4.50
C VAL A 35 7.98 8.73 -4.00
N TYR A 36 7.29 8.42 -2.90
CA TYR A 36 6.31 9.29 -2.26
C TYR A 36 6.73 9.57 -0.82
N LYS A 37 6.49 10.81 -0.37
CA LYS A 37 6.62 11.18 1.04
C LYS A 37 5.27 10.95 1.71
N ALA A 38 5.06 9.74 2.22
CA ALA A 38 3.80 9.34 2.83
C ALA A 38 3.74 9.65 4.33
N LYS A 39 2.52 9.71 4.87
CA LYS A 39 2.25 9.72 6.33
C LYS A 39 1.36 8.53 6.70
N ARG A 40 1.52 7.98 7.91
CA ARG A 40 0.57 6.99 8.43
C ARG A 40 -0.79 7.65 8.64
N LYS A 41 -1.87 6.97 8.26
CA LYS A 41 -3.24 7.45 8.51
C LYS A 41 -3.62 7.39 9.99
N ASP A 42 -2.99 6.49 10.76
CA ASP A 42 -3.25 6.27 12.18
C ASP A 42 -2.41 7.19 13.12
N GLY A 43 -1.84 8.29 12.59
CA GLY A 43 -0.89 9.16 13.27
C GLY A 43 -1.38 10.59 13.48
#